data_AF-A0A3B8U824-F1
#
_entry.id   AF-A0A3B8U824-F1
#
_cell.length_a   1.000
_cell.length_b   1.000
_cell.length_c   1.000
_cell.angle_alpha   90.00
_cell.angle_beta   90.00
_cell.angle_gamma   90.00
#
_symmetry.space_group_name_H-M   'P 1'
#
loop_
_entity.id
_entity.type
_entity.pdbx_description
1 polymer ?
#
loop_
_entity_poly.entity_id
_entity_poly.type
_entity_poly.pdbx_seq_one_letter_code
_entity_poly.pdbx_strand_id
1 'polypeptide(L)'
;MEFPWRLAGEYTDITYHKMEGIAKITINRPERRNAFRPLTVDEMSHALQEARHDPNIGCIILTGAGKEAFCSGGDQKIRGDAGYVDQQGAHRLNVLDFQRQIRTCPKPVIAMIAGYAIGGGHVLHVICDLSIAADNAIFGQTGPKVGSFDGGFGSSFLARIVGQKKAREIWFLCRQYNAQQALDMGLVNCVVPYEKLEETTVQWCREILAHSPIALRCLKAGLNADCDGQSGLQELAGNATMLFYMTEEGQEGRNAFNEKRRPDYARFPKRA
;
A
#
# COMPACT_ATOMS: atom_id res chain seq x y z
N MET A 1 -17.06 18.80 -5.43
CA MET A 1 -16.66 18.45 -6.81
C MET A 1 -16.99 16.97 -6.98
N GLU A 2 -17.64 16.56 -8.06
CA GLU A 2 -17.99 15.16 -8.27
C GLU A 2 -16.96 14.52 -9.22
N PHE A 3 -16.31 13.45 -8.77
CA PHE A 3 -15.28 12.75 -9.54
C PHE A 3 -15.93 11.62 -10.36
N PRO A 4 -15.64 11.50 -11.68
CA PRO A 4 -16.30 10.55 -12.57
C PRO A 4 -15.72 9.13 -12.44
N TRP A 5 -15.77 8.57 -11.24
CA TRP A 5 -15.31 7.21 -10.95
C TRP A 5 -16.13 6.17 -11.71
N ARG A 6 -15.44 5.27 -12.42
CA ARG A 6 -16.07 4.13 -13.09
C ARG A 6 -15.85 2.88 -12.27
N LEU A 7 -16.92 2.15 -11.97
CA LEU A 7 -16.84 0.85 -11.31
C LEU A 7 -15.99 -0.12 -12.15
N ALA A 8 -15.10 -0.85 -11.51
CA ALA A 8 -14.23 -1.83 -12.14
C ALA A 8 -14.31 -3.15 -11.35
N GLY A 9 -15.04 -4.13 -11.87
CA GLY A 9 -15.25 -5.42 -11.22
C GLY A 9 -16.37 -5.42 -10.17
N GLU A 10 -16.75 -6.62 -9.75
CA GLU A 10 -17.82 -6.88 -8.78
C GLU A 10 -17.22 -7.56 -7.54
N TYR A 11 -17.51 -7.00 -6.37
CA TYR A 11 -16.97 -7.44 -5.09
C TYR A 11 -18.05 -7.35 -4.01
N THR A 12 -17.87 -8.11 -2.93
CA THR A 12 -18.82 -8.17 -1.81
C THR A 12 -18.47 -7.18 -0.70
N ASP A 13 -17.21 -7.17 -0.27
CA ASP A 13 -16.74 -6.44 0.91
C ASP A 13 -15.96 -5.16 0.56
N ILE A 14 -15.71 -4.91 -0.72
CA ILE A 14 -15.05 -3.70 -1.22
C ILE A 14 -15.80 -3.10 -2.40
N THR A 15 -15.43 -1.88 -2.79
CA THR A 15 -15.68 -1.37 -4.13
C THR A 15 -14.37 -1.00 -4.79
N TYR A 16 -14.29 -1.16 -6.11
CA TYR A 16 -13.10 -0.86 -6.89
C TYR A 16 -13.48 0.03 -8.07
N HIS A 17 -12.82 1.18 -8.19
CA HIS A 17 -13.10 2.17 -9.22
C HIS A 17 -11.83 2.61 -9.94
N LYS A 18 -11.98 3.11 -11.17
CA LYS A 18 -10.91 3.69 -11.97
C LYS A 18 -11.32 5.05 -12.54
N MET A 19 -10.38 5.98 -12.62
CA MET A 19 -10.57 7.32 -13.18
C MET A 19 -9.20 7.94 -13.49
N GLU A 20 -9.00 8.46 -14.71
CA GLU A 20 -7.82 9.29 -15.06
C GLU A 20 -6.45 8.70 -14.64
N GLY A 21 -6.28 7.38 -14.78
CA GLY A 21 -5.04 6.69 -14.38
C GLY A 21 -4.88 6.46 -12.88
N ILE A 22 -5.95 6.65 -12.12
CA ILE A 22 -6.05 6.41 -10.68
C ILE A 22 -7.00 5.23 -10.45
N ALA A 23 -6.57 4.29 -9.61
CA ALA A 23 -7.38 3.21 -9.08
C ALA A 23 -7.80 3.56 -7.65
N LYS A 24 -9.06 3.33 -7.26
CA LYS A 24 -9.56 3.53 -5.89
C LYS A 24 -10.16 2.25 -5.35
N ILE A 25 -9.51 1.68 -4.34
CA ILE A 25 -9.96 0.50 -3.59
C ILE A 25 -10.59 0.99 -2.28
N THR A 26 -11.86 0.71 -2.08
CA THR A 26 -12.62 1.15 -0.90
C THR A 26 -13.11 -0.04 -0.11
N ILE A 27 -12.68 -0.18 1.15
CA ILE A 27 -13.24 -1.17 2.06
C ILE A 27 -14.70 -0.80 2.36
N ASN A 28 -15.64 -1.68 2.07
CA ASN A 28 -17.08 -1.40 2.09
C ASN A 28 -17.81 -2.24 3.14
N ARG A 29 -17.39 -2.12 4.40
CA ARG A 29 -18.04 -2.75 5.56
C ARG A 29 -18.29 -1.73 6.69
N PRO A 30 -19.00 -0.62 6.41
CA PRO A 30 -19.13 0.50 7.36
C PRO A 30 -19.84 0.09 8.66
N GLU A 31 -20.71 -0.91 8.63
CA GLU A 31 -21.40 -1.52 9.78
C GLU A 31 -20.44 -2.22 10.77
N ARG A 32 -19.21 -2.50 10.33
CA ARG A 32 -18.10 -3.00 11.15
C ARG A 32 -16.94 -2.02 11.22
N ARG A 33 -17.17 -0.72 10.99
CA ARG A 33 -16.08 0.29 10.91
C ARG A 33 -14.98 -0.16 9.94
N ASN A 34 -15.37 -0.73 8.81
CA ASN A 34 -14.50 -1.23 7.76
C ASN A 34 -13.46 -2.26 8.27
N ALA A 35 -13.84 -3.10 9.23
CA ALA A 35 -13.03 -4.25 9.64
C ALA A 35 -12.92 -5.25 8.49
N PHE A 36 -11.72 -5.81 8.26
CA PHE A 36 -11.51 -6.83 7.23
C PHE A 36 -11.71 -8.23 7.79
N ARG A 37 -12.38 -9.09 7.02
CA ARG A 37 -12.36 -10.55 7.16
C ARG A 37 -11.50 -11.17 6.03
N PRO A 38 -11.19 -12.48 6.03
CA PRO A 38 -10.37 -13.08 4.98
C PRO A 38 -10.83 -12.75 3.56
N LEU A 39 -12.15 -12.81 3.29
CA LEU A 39 -12.73 -12.41 2.00
C LEU A 39 -12.41 -10.96 1.63
N THR A 40 -12.58 -10.02 2.56
CA THR A 40 -12.24 -8.61 2.34
C THR A 40 -10.79 -8.44 1.89
N VAL A 41 -9.87 -9.18 2.52
CA VAL A 41 -8.44 -9.13 2.17
C VAL A 41 -8.18 -9.76 0.81
N ASP A 42 -8.82 -10.87 0.47
CA ASP A 42 -8.68 -11.51 -0.84
C ASP A 42 -9.20 -10.59 -1.97
N GLU A 43 -10.33 -9.93 -1.75
CA GLU A 43 -10.88 -8.96 -2.71
C GLU A 43 -9.99 -7.72 -2.87
N MET A 44 -9.45 -7.18 -1.77
CA MET A 44 -8.47 -6.09 -1.82
C MET A 44 -7.20 -6.50 -2.58
N SER A 45 -6.69 -7.71 -2.32
CA SER A 45 -5.55 -8.29 -3.01
C SER A 45 -5.84 -8.42 -4.51
N HIS A 46 -7.01 -8.95 -4.89
CA HIS A 46 -7.42 -9.06 -6.29
C HIS A 46 -7.49 -7.69 -6.98
N ALA A 47 -8.17 -6.71 -6.37
CA ALA A 47 -8.27 -5.35 -6.92
C ALA A 47 -6.89 -4.67 -7.07
N LEU A 48 -5.97 -4.90 -6.12
CA LEU A 48 -4.61 -4.39 -6.20
C LEU A 48 -3.80 -5.04 -7.32
N GLN A 49 -3.96 -6.35 -7.56
CA GLN A 49 -3.33 -7.04 -8.69
C GLN A 49 -3.87 -6.55 -10.03
N GLU A 50 -5.19 -6.33 -10.13
CA GLU A 50 -5.80 -5.70 -11.32
C GLU A 50 -5.23 -4.30 -11.55
N ALA A 51 -5.13 -3.49 -10.49
CA ALA A 51 -4.53 -2.16 -10.56
C ALA A 51 -3.04 -2.22 -10.95
N ARG A 52 -2.28 -3.20 -10.46
CA ARG A 52 -0.85 -3.41 -10.77
C ARG A 52 -0.63 -3.70 -12.25
N HIS A 53 -1.45 -4.54 -12.86
CA HIS A 53 -1.27 -4.98 -14.24
C HIS A 53 -1.92 -4.09 -15.29
N ASP A 54 -2.84 -3.19 -14.91
CA ASP A 54 -3.44 -2.22 -15.84
C ASP A 54 -2.41 -1.13 -16.24
N PRO A 55 -1.96 -1.06 -17.51
CA PRO A 55 -0.95 -0.09 -17.92
C PRO A 55 -1.45 1.37 -17.87
N ASN A 56 -2.76 1.59 -17.76
CA ASN A 56 -3.33 2.94 -17.67
C ASN A 56 -3.31 3.49 -16.23
N ILE A 57 -3.14 2.63 -15.23
CA ILE A 57 -3.11 3.04 -13.82
C ILE A 57 -1.68 3.37 -13.41
N GLY A 58 -1.46 4.55 -12.85
CA GLY A 58 -0.17 4.98 -12.30
C GLY A 58 -0.19 5.27 -10.79
N CYS A 59 -1.37 5.44 -10.18
CA CYS A 59 -1.51 5.67 -8.74
C CYS A 59 -2.73 4.93 -8.19
N ILE A 60 -2.66 4.50 -6.94
CA ILE A 60 -3.71 3.72 -6.26
C ILE A 60 -4.10 4.44 -4.97
N ILE A 61 -5.39 4.53 -4.70
CA ILE A 61 -5.96 5.03 -3.45
C ILE A 61 -6.55 3.84 -2.70
N LEU A 62 -6.21 3.71 -1.42
CA LEU A 62 -6.89 2.83 -0.47
C LEU A 62 -7.69 3.70 0.51
N THR A 63 -8.97 3.39 0.71
CA THR A 63 -9.85 4.14 1.63
C THR A 63 -10.90 3.24 2.28
N GLY A 64 -11.61 3.75 3.29
CA GLY A 64 -12.82 3.14 3.83
C GLY A 64 -14.09 3.81 3.28
N ALA A 65 -15.19 3.06 3.25
CA ALA A 65 -16.51 3.58 2.93
C ALA A 65 -17.06 4.44 4.07
N GLY A 66 -17.61 5.60 3.71
CA GLY A 66 -18.18 6.56 4.65
C GLY A 66 -17.13 7.36 5.44
N LYS A 67 -17.61 8.26 6.30
CA LYS A 67 -16.77 9.22 7.04
C LYS A 67 -16.19 8.69 8.35
N GLU A 68 -16.71 7.58 8.84
CA GLU A 68 -16.49 7.12 10.21
C GLU A 68 -15.20 6.30 10.38
N ALA A 69 -14.76 5.57 9.35
CA ALA A 69 -13.61 4.69 9.47
C ALA A 69 -12.91 4.48 8.13
N PHE A 70 -11.59 4.54 8.15
CA PHE A 70 -10.74 3.97 7.14
C PHE A 70 -10.77 2.44 7.26
N CYS A 71 -10.35 1.93 8.42
CA CYS A 71 -10.33 0.50 8.73
C CYS A 71 -10.08 0.29 10.24
N SER A 72 -10.82 -0.61 10.87
CA SER A 72 -10.66 -0.97 12.29
C SER A 72 -9.82 -2.24 12.51
N GLY A 73 -9.21 -2.79 11.45
CA GLY A 73 -8.39 -3.99 11.51
C GLY A 73 -9.17 -5.28 11.27
N GLY A 74 -8.62 -6.40 11.74
CA GLY A 74 -9.25 -7.70 11.51
C GLY A 74 -10.51 -7.88 12.36
N ASP A 75 -11.58 -8.37 11.72
CA ASP A 75 -12.90 -8.57 12.31
C ASP A 75 -12.83 -9.58 13.46
N GLN A 76 -12.89 -9.10 14.70
CA GLN A 76 -12.75 -9.96 15.89
C GLN A 76 -13.89 -10.97 16.02
N LYS A 77 -15.04 -10.79 15.35
CA LYS A 77 -16.17 -11.74 15.44
C LYS A 77 -15.89 -13.09 14.80
N ILE A 78 -14.91 -13.15 13.90
CA ILE A 78 -14.54 -14.37 13.18
C ILE A 78 -13.13 -14.84 13.55
N ARG A 79 -12.52 -14.26 14.58
CA ARG A 79 -11.21 -14.68 15.05
C ARG A 79 -11.37 -15.97 15.86
N GLY A 80 -10.76 -17.05 15.38
CA GLY A 80 -10.65 -18.31 16.10
C GLY A 80 -9.27 -18.46 16.74
N ASP A 81 -8.93 -19.70 17.12
CA ASP A 81 -7.76 -20.01 17.95
C ASP A 81 -6.41 -19.64 17.31
N ALA A 82 -6.29 -19.78 15.98
CA ALA A 82 -5.02 -19.59 15.26
C ALA A 82 -5.06 -18.49 14.18
N GLY A 83 -6.14 -17.71 14.09
CA GLY A 83 -6.29 -16.68 13.05
C GLY A 83 -7.76 -16.36 12.74
N TYR A 84 -7.97 -15.60 11.68
CA TYR A 84 -9.31 -15.24 11.20
C TYR A 84 -9.88 -16.37 10.36
N VAL A 85 -11.03 -16.91 10.77
CA VAL A 85 -11.65 -18.08 10.13
C VAL A 85 -12.37 -17.63 8.86
N ASP A 86 -12.04 -18.25 7.73
CA ASP A 86 -12.75 -18.02 6.47
C ASP A 86 -14.02 -18.87 6.34
N GLN A 87 -14.70 -18.78 5.19
CA GLN A 87 -15.96 -19.51 4.97
C GLN A 87 -15.77 -21.03 4.88
N GLN A 88 -14.54 -21.49 4.63
CA GLN A 88 -14.17 -22.90 4.56
C GLN A 88 -13.66 -23.44 5.90
N GLY A 89 -13.58 -22.60 6.94
CA GLY A 89 -13.11 -22.97 8.27
C GLY A 89 -11.59 -22.87 8.45
N ALA A 90 -10.84 -22.38 7.46
CA ALA A 90 -9.39 -22.23 7.58
C ALA A 90 -9.03 -20.95 8.35
N HIS A 91 -8.03 -21.05 9.22
CA HIS A 91 -7.49 -19.91 9.96
C HIS A 91 -6.47 -19.16 9.11
N ARG A 92 -6.67 -17.85 8.91
CA ARG A 92 -5.86 -17.03 8.01
C ARG A 92 -5.31 -15.78 8.68
N LEU A 93 -4.15 -15.37 8.17
CA LEU A 93 -3.50 -14.07 8.38
C LEU A 93 -3.11 -13.44 7.04
N ASN A 94 -3.97 -13.62 6.01
CA ASN A 94 -3.72 -13.18 4.63
C ASN A 94 -3.52 -11.67 4.48
N VAL A 95 -3.84 -10.87 5.50
CA VAL A 95 -3.50 -9.43 5.52
C VAL A 95 -1.99 -9.21 5.41
N LEU A 96 -1.16 -10.15 5.88
CA LEU A 96 0.29 -10.09 5.71
C LEU A 96 0.72 -10.17 4.24
N ASP A 97 -0.02 -10.94 3.43
CA ASP A 97 0.23 -11.00 1.98
C ASP A 97 -0.19 -9.69 1.31
N PHE A 98 -1.34 -9.13 1.71
CA PHE A 98 -1.79 -7.84 1.21
C PHE A 98 -0.82 -6.69 1.59
N GLN A 99 -0.27 -6.68 2.81
CA GLN A 99 0.80 -5.75 3.21
C GLN A 99 2.01 -5.84 2.26
N ARG A 100 2.49 -7.06 1.96
CA ARG A 100 3.60 -7.26 1.01
C ARG A 100 3.23 -6.82 -0.41
N GLN A 101 2.00 -7.05 -0.85
CA GLN A 101 1.55 -6.63 -2.18
C GLN A 101 1.52 -5.11 -2.33
N ILE A 102 1.03 -4.37 -1.33
CA ILE A 102 1.08 -2.89 -1.33
C ILE A 102 2.53 -2.42 -1.45
N ARG A 103 3.39 -2.98 -0.60
CA ARG A 103 4.80 -2.60 -0.50
C ARG A 103 5.58 -2.87 -1.77
N THR A 104 5.33 -4.01 -2.42
CA THR A 104 6.02 -4.44 -3.65
C THR A 104 5.28 -4.07 -4.94
N CYS A 105 4.19 -3.30 -4.84
CA CYS A 105 3.51 -2.75 -6.00
C CYS A 105 4.40 -1.65 -6.61
N PRO A 106 4.72 -1.70 -7.92
CA PRO A 106 5.57 -0.67 -8.55
C PRO A 106 4.85 0.68 -8.72
N LYS A 107 3.59 0.79 -8.28
CA LYS A 107 2.76 2.00 -8.34
C LYS A 107 2.60 2.59 -6.94
N PRO A 108 2.66 3.91 -6.77
CA PRO A 108 2.35 4.55 -5.50
C PRO A 108 0.94 4.21 -5.01
N VAL A 109 0.82 3.93 -3.72
CA VAL A 109 -0.42 3.65 -3.00
C VAL A 109 -0.60 4.71 -1.92
N ILE A 110 -1.69 5.47 -1.99
CA ILE A 110 -2.04 6.52 -1.01
C ILE A 110 -3.18 6.01 -0.14
N ALA A 111 -3.00 6.03 1.18
CA ALA A 111 -4.09 5.87 2.12
C ALA A 111 -4.85 7.20 2.26
N MET A 112 -6.13 7.20 1.90
CA MET A 112 -7.04 8.32 2.07
C MET A 112 -7.91 8.05 3.30
N ILE A 113 -7.68 8.79 4.38
CA ILE A 113 -8.09 8.37 5.73
C ILE A 113 -9.14 9.32 6.29
N ALA A 114 -10.38 8.85 6.43
CA ALA A 114 -11.42 9.48 7.21
C ALA A 114 -11.73 8.65 8.46
N GLY A 115 -11.91 9.31 9.61
CA GLY A 115 -12.26 8.64 10.86
C GLY A 115 -11.23 7.60 11.33
N TYR A 116 -11.69 6.47 11.85
CA TYR A 116 -10.84 5.47 12.51
C TYR A 116 -9.92 4.69 11.56
N ALA A 117 -8.60 4.76 11.80
CA ALA A 117 -7.56 3.87 11.29
C ALA A 117 -6.88 3.15 12.47
N ILE A 118 -7.45 2.01 12.87
CA ILE A 118 -7.15 1.34 14.15
C ILE A 118 -6.64 -0.09 13.94
N GLY A 119 -5.68 -0.53 14.76
CA GLY A 119 -5.20 -1.91 14.80
C GLY A 119 -4.60 -2.35 13.46
N GLY A 120 -5.11 -3.45 12.88
CA GLY A 120 -4.70 -3.87 11.53
C GLY A 120 -4.94 -2.80 10.46
N GLY A 121 -5.99 -1.98 10.61
CA GLY A 121 -6.26 -0.83 9.73
C GLY A 121 -5.25 0.30 9.92
N HIS A 122 -4.69 0.44 11.13
CA HIS A 122 -3.56 1.34 11.35
C HIS A 122 -2.31 0.87 10.57
N VAL A 123 -2.04 -0.44 10.57
CA VAL A 123 -0.88 -0.98 9.81
C VAL A 123 -1.08 -0.82 8.30
N LEU A 124 -2.31 -0.93 7.79
CA LEU A 124 -2.59 -0.74 6.36
C LEU A 124 -2.28 0.67 5.86
N HIS A 125 -2.52 1.73 6.65
CA HIS A 125 -2.10 3.07 6.22
C HIS A 125 -0.59 3.26 6.36
N VAL A 126 0.02 2.72 7.42
CA VAL A 126 1.48 2.77 7.65
C VAL A 126 2.26 2.14 6.49
N ILE A 127 1.72 1.10 5.84
CA ILE A 127 2.40 0.42 4.73
C ILE A 127 2.10 1.04 3.35
N CYS A 128 1.09 1.92 3.25
CA CYS A 128 0.91 2.73 2.05
C CYS A 128 2.08 3.71 1.92
N ASP A 129 2.41 4.11 0.68
CA ASP A 129 3.56 4.99 0.43
C ASP A 129 3.32 6.39 1.02
N LEU A 130 2.07 6.86 0.99
CA LEU A 130 1.65 8.15 1.53
C LEU A 130 0.30 8.02 2.25
N SER A 131 0.06 8.89 3.22
CA SER A 131 -1.19 9.00 3.96
C SER A 131 -1.69 10.44 3.97
N ILE A 132 -2.91 10.64 3.47
CA ILE A 132 -3.65 11.91 3.54
C ILE A 132 -4.81 11.71 4.50
N ALA A 133 -4.84 12.51 5.57
CA ALA A 133 -5.83 12.39 6.63
C ALA A 133 -6.86 13.51 6.55
N ALA A 134 -8.13 13.17 6.78
CA ALA A 134 -9.13 14.17 7.15
C ALA A 134 -8.89 14.64 8.60
N ASP A 135 -9.34 15.84 8.91
CA ASP A 135 -9.36 16.41 10.26
C ASP A 135 -10.10 15.54 11.29
N ASN A 136 -11.07 14.74 10.83
CA ASN A 136 -11.80 13.78 11.65
C ASN A 136 -11.06 12.44 11.89
N ALA A 137 -9.86 12.25 11.35
CA ALA A 137 -9.14 10.98 11.43
C ALA A 137 -8.60 10.69 12.84
N ILE A 138 -8.66 9.41 13.23
CA ILE A 138 -8.22 8.89 14.52
C ILE A 138 -7.34 7.65 14.32
N PHE A 139 -6.14 7.69 14.87
CA PHE A 139 -5.10 6.69 14.68
C PHE A 139 -4.77 5.96 15.98
N GLY A 140 -4.43 4.68 15.90
CA GLY A 140 -3.90 3.98 17.08
C GLY A 140 -3.82 2.47 16.91
N GLN A 141 -3.01 1.86 17.77
CA GLN A 141 -2.94 0.41 17.90
C GLN A 141 -3.79 -0.06 19.08
N THR A 142 -4.31 -1.27 18.99
CA THR A 142 -5.12 -1.89 20.06
C THR A 142 -4.63 -3.27 20.45
N GLY A 143 -3.63 -3.82 19.73
CA GLY A 143 -3.20 -5.22 19.85
C GLY A 143 -3.10 -5.69 21.31
N PRO A 144 -2.23 -5.11 22.15
CA PRO A 144 -2.11 -5.49 23.55
C PRO A 144 -3.42 -5.46 24.35
N LYS A 145 -4.38 -4.57 24.04
CA LYS A 145 -5.70 -4.52 24.68
C LYS A 145 -6.65 -5.63 24.21
N VAL A 146 -6.44 -6.18 23.01
CA VAL A 146 -7.32 -7.20 22.38
C VAL A 146 -6.61 -8.54 22.15
N GLY A 147 -5.49 -8.77 22.84
CA GLY A 147 -4.71 -10.01 22.73
C GLY A 147 -4.13 -10.26 21.34
N SER A 148 -3.55 -9.23 20.71
CA SER A 148 -2.92 -9.30 19.38
C SER A 148 -1.68 -8.40 19.31
N PHE A 149 -0.90 -8.48 18.23
CA PHE A 149 0.18 -7.55 17.91
C PHE A 149 0.58 -7.73 16.44
N ASP A 150 1.18 -6.71 15.84
CA ASP A 150 1.88 -6.82 14.56
C ASP A 150 3.35 -6.44 14.80
N GLY A 151 4.18 -7.47 14.96
CA GLY A 151 5.62 -7.34 15.17
C GLY A 151 6.44 -7.15 13.88
N GLY A 152 5.78 -7.18 12.73
CA GLY A 152 6.38 -6.96 11.41
C GLY A 152 6.38 -5.47 11.07
N PHE A 153 5.82 -5.11 9.93
CA PHE A 153 5.73 -3.72 9.47
C PHE A 153 4.94 -2.83 10.44
N GLY A 154 3.97 -3.39 11.18
CA GLY A 154 3.24 -2.64 12.20
C GLY A 154 4.13 -2.09 13.32
N SER A 155 5.31 -2.69 13.54
CA SER A 155 6.27 -2.28 14.57
C SER A 155 7.54 -1.68 13.97
N SER A 156 8.26 -2.43 13.12
CA SER A 156 9.58 -2.03 12.61
C SER A 156 9.48 -0.86 11.63
N PHE A 157 8.53 -0.92 10.69
CA PHE A 157 8.34 0.15 9.71
C PHE A 157 7.69 1.38 10.34
N LEU A 158 6.74 1.21 11.26
CA LEU A 158 6.22 2.32 12.07
C LEU A 158 7.36 3.09 12.76
N ALA A 159 8.35 2.40 13.31
CA ALA A 159 9.50 3.05 13.95
C ALA A 159 10.44 3.77 12.96
N ARG A 160 10.45 3.41 11.67
CA ARG A 160 11.15 4.16 10.61
C ARG A 160 10.44 5.47 10.25
N ILE A 161 9.13 5.56 10.54
CA ILE A 161 8.31 6.75 10.28
C ILE A 161 8.36 7.72 11.47
N VAL A 162 7.89 7.28 12.64
CA VAL A 162 7.69 8.16 13.82
C VAL A 162 8.83 8.11 14.83
N GLY A 163 9.87 7.31 14.55
CA GLY A 163 10.96 7.03 15.48
C GLY A 163 10.60 6.06 16.61
N GLN A 164 11.63 5.52 17.27
CA GLN A 164 11.50 4.47 18.28
C GLN A 164 10.64 4.86 19.49
N LYS A 165 10.70 6.12 19.94
CA LYS A 165 9.95 6.58 21.12
C LYS A 165 8.44 6.56 20.86
N LYS A 166 8.00 7.18 19.77
CA LYS A 166 6.57 7.24 19.41
C LYS A 166 6.02 5.88 19.02
N ALA A 167 6.76 5.07 18.26
CA ALA A 167 6.31 3.72 17.89
C ALA A 167 6.02 2.86 19.13
N ARG A 168 6.90 2.89 20.13
CA ARG A 168 6.69 2.17 21.41
C ARG A 168 5.52 2.76 22.20
N GLU A 169 5.37 4.08 22.24
CA GLU A 169 4.24 4.75 22.90
C GLU A 169 2.89 4.31 22.29
N ILE A 170 2.80 4.31 20.96
CA ILE A 170 1.59 3.89 20.22
C ILE A 170 1.21 2.45 20.58
N TRP A 171 2.17 1.52 20.55
CA TRP A 171 1.90 0.12 20.84
C TRP A 171 1.64 -0.16 22.31
N PHE A 172 2.46 0.36 23.22
CA PHE A 172 2.39 0.01 24.64
C PHE A 172 1.20 0.65 25.35
N LEU A 173 0.85 1.89 24.97
CA LEU A 173 -0.25 2.60 25.61
C LEU A 173 -1.59 2.41 24.89
N CYS A 174 -1.58 1.97 23.63
CA CYS A 174 -2.79 1.77 22.82
C CYS A 174 -3.74 2.98 22.87
N ARG A 175 -3.16 4.19 22.88
CA ARG A 175 -3.89 5.47 22.85
C ARG A 175 -4.35 5.78 21.43
N GLN A 176 -5.36 6.64 21.36
CA GLN A 176 -5.80 7.24 20.11
C GLN A 176 -5.14 8.60 19.91
N TYR A 177 -4.79 8.89 18.66
CA TYR A 177 -4.17 10.14 18.24
C TYR A 177 -5.04 10.76 17.16
N ASN A 178 -5.31 12.06 17.26
CA ASN A 178 -6.05 12.78 16.23
C ASN A 178 -5.16 13.09 15.01
N ALA A 179 -5.77 13.60 13.93
CA ALA A 179 -5.07 13.91 12.69
C ALA A 179 -3.88 14.87 12.89
N GLN A 180 -4.03 15.91 13.72
CA GLN A 180 -2.94 16.85 13.98
C GLN A 180 -1.78 16.19 14.74
N GLN A 181 -2.06 15.39 15.76
CA GLN A 181 -1.03 14.64 16.49
C GLN A 181 -0.31 13.65 15.57
N ALA A 182 -1.03 13.02 14.64
CA ALA A 182 -0.46 12.15 13.63
C ALA A 182 0.47 12.94 12.68
N LEU A 183 0.08 14.14 12.26
CA LEU A 183 0.91 15.03 11.44
C LEU A 183 2.18 15.46 12.20
N ASP A 184 2.02 15.92 13.44
CA ASP A 184 3.12 16.43 14.28
C ASP A 184 4.19 15.35 14.55
N MET A 185 3.80 14.07 14.61
CA MET A 185 4.73 12.96 14.79
C MET A 185 5.28 12.37 13.49
N GLY A 186 4.90 12.92 12.33
CA GLY A 186 5.31 12.45 11.01
C GLY A 186 4.61 11.17 10.52
N LEU A 187 3.48 10.78 11.15
CA LEU A 187 2.74 9.57 10.81
C LEU A 187 1.90 9.73 9.52
N VAL A 188 1.47 10.95 9.20
CA VAL A 188 0.71 11.28 7.99
C VAL A 188 1.37 12.45 7.26
N ASN A 189 1.18 12.53 5.94
CA ASN A 189 1.84 13.54 5.11
C ASN A 189 1.08 14.87 5.10
N CYS A 190 -0.24 14.84 5.23
CA CYS A 190 -1.09 16.03 5.19
C CYS A 190 -2.40 15.80 5.96
N VAL A 191 -2.96 16.87 6.51
CA VAL A 191 -4.28 16.93 7.13
C VAL A 191 -5.13 17.97 6.42
N VAL A 192 -6.34 17.61 6.02
CA VAL A 192 -7.30 18.51 5.35
C VAL A 192 -8.70 18.35 5.95
N PRO A 193 -9.63 19.31 5.78
CA PRO A 193 -11.03 19.09 6.13
C PRO A 193 -11.60 17.85 5.43
N TYR A 194 -12.48 17.09 6.08
CA TYR A 194 -13.09 15.88 5.51
C TYR A 194 -13.68 16.13 4.11
N GLU A 195 -14.33 17.26 3.88
CA GLU A 195 -14.95 17.63 2.60
C GLU A 195 -13.93 17.84 1.47
N LYS A 196 -12.66 18.02 1.82
CA LYS A 196 -11.53 18.20 0.90
C LYS A 196 -10.66 16.96 0.75
N LEU A 197 -10.91 15.91 1.55
CA LEU A 197 -10.07 14.72 1.57
C LEU A 197 -9.89 14.08 0.18
N GLU A 198 -10.99 13.84 -0.53
CA GLU A 198 -10.94 13.22 -1.86
C GLU A 198 -10.34 14.16 -2.91
N GLU A 199 -10.64 15.46 -2.83
CA GLU A 199 -10.09 16.47 -3.73
C GLU A 199 -8.56 16.56 -3.63
N THR A 200 -8.04 16.68 -2.41
CA THR A 200 -6.59 16.71 -2.16
C THR A 200 -5.92 15.40 -2.54
N THR A 201 -6.55 14.25 -2.27
CA THR A 201 -5.98 12.95 -2.63
C THR A 201 -5.87 12.79 -4.15
N VAL A 202 -6.92 13.13 -4.90
CA VAL A 202 -6.88 13.10 -6.37
C VAL A 202 -5.84 14.07 -6.92
N GLN A 203 -5.69 15.25 -6.31
CA GLN A 203 -4.63 16.20 -6.68
C GLN A 203 -3.24 15.55 -6.55
N TRP A 204 -2.92 14.94 -5.41
CA TRP A 204 -1.63 14.27 -5.20
C TRP A 204 -1.40 13.12 -6.19
N CYS A 205 -2.44 12.34 -6.49
CA CYS A 205 -2.36 11.33 -7.53
C CYS A 205 -2.05 11.93 -8.91
N ARG A 206 -2.66 13.06 -9.27
CA ARG A 206 -2.40 13.75 -10.55
C ARG A 206 -0.97 14.31 -10.62
N GLU A 207 -0.44 14.82 -9.52
CA GLU A 207 0.96 15.26 -9.42
C GLU A 207 1.92 14.06 -9.64
N ILE A 208 1.65 12.91 -9.02
CA ILE A 208 2.41 11.67 -9.24
C ILE A 208 2.33 11.23 -10.71
N LEU A 209 1.14 11.28 -11.32
CA LEU A 209 0.92 10.88 -12.72
C LEU A 209 1.63 11.76 -13.75
N ALA A 210 2.05 12.98 -13.36
CA ALA A 210 2.85 13.85 -14.21
C ALA A 210 4.36 13.47 -14.22
N HIS A 211 4.79 12.54 -13.36
CA HIS A 211 6.19 12.11 -13.25
C HIS A 211 6.48 10.80 -14.00
N SER A 212 7.77 10.52 -14.23
CA SER A 212 8.22 9.30 -14.90
C SER A 212 7.85 8.03 -14.11
N PRO A 213 7.06 7.10 -14.69
CA PRO A 213 6.69 5.85 -14.00
C PRO A 213 7.90 4.96 -13.69
N ILE A 214 8.93 4.99 -14.56
CA ILE A 214 10.18 4.24 -14.34
C ILE A 214 10.95 4.82 -13.15
N ALA A 215 11.02 6.15 -13.02
CA ALA A 215 11.69 6.77 -11.90
C ALA A 215 10.98 6.43 -10.58
N LEU A 216 9.65 6.56 -10.53
CA LEU A 216 8.85 6.27 -9.33
C LEU A 216 9.00 4.82 -8.85
N ARG A 217 8.91 3.84 -9.75
CA ARG A 217 9.08 2.42 -9.35
C ARG A 217 10.49 2.09 -8.87
N CYS A 218 11.53 2.73 -9.44
CA CYS A 218 12.91 2.56 -8.98
C CYS A 218 13.11 3.20 -7.60
N LEU A 219 12.56 4.40 -7.37
CA LEU A 219 12.60 5.08 -6.09
C LEU A 219 11.89 4.28 -5.00
N LYS A 220 10.68 3.77 -5.28
CA LYS A 220 9.94 2.92 -4.35
C LYS A 220 10.73 1.65 -3.98
N ALA A 221 11.32 0.96 -4.96
CA ALA A 221 12.17 -0.19 -4.70
C ALA A 221 13.44 0.16 -3.89
N GLY A 222 14.05 1.33 -4.16
CA GLY A 222 15.19 1.83 -3.39
C GLY A 222 14.84 2.12 -1.93
N LEU A 223 13.67 2.72 -1.67
CA LEU A 223 13.15 2.96 -0.31
C LEU A 223 12.87 1.64 0.43
N ASN A 224 12.29 0.65 -0.25
CA ASN A 224 12.09 -0.69 0.33
C ASN A 224 13.44 -1.35 0.68
N ALA A 225 14.48 -1.18 -0.15
CA ALA A 225 15.79 -1.78 0.07
C ALA A 225 16.49 -1.33 1.36
N ASP A 226 16.21 -0.12 1.87
CA ASP A 226 16.70 0.35 3.19
C ASP A 226 16.08 -0.42 4.37
N CYS A 227 14.95 -1.08 4.15
CA CYS A 227 14.19 -1.76 5.19
C CYS A 227 14.25 -3.29 5.06
N ASP A 228 14.20 -3.80 3.83
CA ASP A 228 13.82 -5.19 3.55
C ASP A 228 15.00 -6.09 3.14
N GLY A 229 16.23 -5.58 3.21
CA GLY A 229 17.45 -6.33 2.92
C GLY A 229 17.40 -7.00 1.54
N GLN A 230 17.58 -8.32 1.49
CA GLN A 230 17.60 -9.06 0.22
C GLN A 230 16.28 -8.97 -0.57
N SER A 231 15.12 -8.86 0.10
CA SER A 231 13.84 -8.69 -0.59
C SER A 231 13.75 -7.33 -1.29
N GLY A 232 14.21 -6.26 -0.65
CA GLY A 232 14.26 -4.96 -1.32
C GLY A 232 15.33 -4.90 -2.43
N LEU A 233 16.47 -5.59 -2.25
CA LEU A 233 17.45 -5.75 -3.33
C LEU A 233 16.88 -6.51 -4.53
N GLN A 234 16.01 -7.49 -4.32
CA GLN A 234 15.32 -8.21 -5.40
C GLN A 234 14.46 -7.25 -6.25
N GLU A 235 13.70 -6.36 -5.61
CA GLU A 235 12.91 -5.35 -6.32
C GLU A 235 13.79 -4.36 -7.09
N LEU A 236 14.83 -3.83 -6.43
CA LEU A 236 15.73 -2.84 -7.02
C LEU A 236 16.52 -3.43 -8.20
N ALA A 237 17.11 -4.62 -8.03
CA ALA A 237 17.83 -5.33 -9.07
C ALA A 237 16.91 -5.82 -10.20
N GLY A 238 15.64 -6.14 -9.88
CA GLY A 238 14.62 -6.43 -10.88
C GLY A 238 14.35 -5.24 -11.80
N ASN A 239 14.30 -4.02 -11.24
CA ASN A 239 14.19 -2.79 -12.05
C ASN A 239 15.46 -2.52 -12.87
N ALA A 240 16.65 -2.73 -12.31
CA ALA A 240 17.90 -2.62 -13.06
C ALA A 240 17.96 -3.60 -14.25
N THR A 241 17.53 -4.84 -14.04
CA THR A 241 17.41 -5.86 -15.10
C THR A 241 16.44 -5.40 -16.20
N MET A 242 15.27 -4.88 -15.82
CA MET A 242 14.28 -4.35 -16.77
C MET A 242 14.88 -3.22 -17.63
N LEU A 243 15.61 -2.29 -17.01
CA LEU A 243 16.29 -1.20 -17.71
C LEU A 243 17.38 -1.72 -18.64
N PHE A 244 18.19 -2.68 -18.19
CA PHE A 244 19.23 -3.30 -19.01
C PHE A 244 18.64 -4.00 -20.26
N TYR A 245 17.48 -4.64 -20.14
CA TYR A 245 16.78 -5.28 -21.26
C TYR A 245 16.32 -4.28 -22.34
N MET A 246 16.21 -2.99 -22.01
CA MET A 246 15.89 -1.94 -22.98
C MET A 246 17.12 -1.43 -23.76
N THR A 247 18.34 -1.83 -23.36
CA THR A 247 19.59 -1.37 -24.00
C THR A 247 20.00 -2.26 -25.19
N GLU A 248 20.76 -1.69 -26.13
CA GLU A 248 21.34 -2.47 -27.24
C GLU A 248 22.30 -3.56 -26.75
N GLU A 249 23.06 -3.30 -25.67
CA GLU A 249 24.00 -4.29 -25.11
C GLU A 249 23.27 -5.52 -24.57
N GLY A 250 22.17 -5.33 -23.82
CA GLY A 250 21.34 -6.44 -23.36
C GLY A 250 20.66 -7.19 -24.51
N GLN A 251 20.24 -6.47 -25.54
CA GLN A 251 19.61 -7.07 -26.73
C GLN A 251 20.60 -7.88 -27.57
N GLU A 252 21.87 -7.50 -27.64
CA GLU A 252 22.91 -8.26 -28.33
C GLU A 252 23.06 -9.68 -27.75
N GLY A 253 23.09 -9.82 -26.43
CA GLY A 253 23.15 -11.13 -25.78
C GLY A 253 21.95 -12.02 -26.13
N ARG A 254 20.74 -11.46 -26.08
CA ARG A 254 19.50 -12.16 -26.50
C ARG A 254 19.56 -12.58 -27.97
N ASN A 255 19.92 -11.67 -28.86
CA ASN A 255 19.93 -11.90 -30.30
C ASN A 255 20.97 -12.97 -30.66
N ALA A 256 22.19 -12.87 -30.12
CA ALA A 256 23.26 -13.83 -30.35
C ALA A 256 22.87 -15.26 -29.94
N PHE A 257 22.20 -15.41 -28.79
CA PHE A 257 21.67 -16.70 -28.33
C PHE A 257 20.64 -17.27 -29.32
N ASN A 258 19.65 -16.47 -29.72
CA ASN A 258 18.60 -16.88 -30.66
C ASN A 258 19.16 -17.23 -32.05
N GLU A 259 20.15 -16.48 -32.51
CA GLU A 259 20.84 -16.67 -33.79
C GLU A 259 21.95 -17.73 -33.72
N LYS A 260 22.20 -18.32 -32.54
CA LYS A 260 23.25 -19.33 -32.30
C LYS A 260 24.65 -18.87 -32.70
N ARG A 261 24.95 -17.58 -32.52
CA ARG A 261 26.27 -16.98 -32.72
C ARG A 261 26.87 -16.52 -31.40
N ARG A 262 28.18 -16.23 -31.41
CA ARG A 262 28.82 -15.57 -30.26
C ARG A 262 28.36 -14.10 -30.20
N PRO A 263 28.07 -13.55 -29.00
CA PRO A 263 27.77 -12.13 -28.87
C PRO A 263 29.04 -11.29 -29.10
N ASP A 264 28.90 -10.14 -29.73
CA ASP A 264 29.95 -9.14 -29.88
C ASP A 264 29.68 -7.94 -28.99
N TYR A 265 30.29 -7.96 -27.80
CA TYR A 265 30.23 -6.85 -26.86
C TYR A 265 31.34 -5.81 -27.06
N ALA A 266 32.29 -6.03 -27.99
CA ALA A 266 33.43 -5.13 -28.17
C ALA A 266 33.00 -3.75 -28.71
N ARG A 267 31.85 -3.68 -29.40
CA ARG A 267 31.24 -2.45 -29.91
C ARG A 267 30.66 -1.52 -28.83
N PHE A 268 30.43 -2.00 -27.61
CA PHE A 268 29.83 -1.20 -26.53
C PHE A 268 30.92 -0.57 -25.65
N PRO A 269 30.87 0.74 -25.37
CA PRO A 269 31.88 1.41 -24.55
C PRO A 269 31.76 0.99 -23.07
N LYS A 270 32.90 0.67 -22.44
CA LYS A 270 33.00 0.39 -21.01
C LYS A 270 33.03 1.71 -20.23
N ARG A 271 31.86 2.22 -19.85
CA ARG A 271 31.73 3.47 -19.10
C ARG A 271 32.17 3.28 -17.65
N ALA A 272 32.77 4.32 -17.07
CA ALA A 272 33.19 4.38 -15.66
C ALA A 272 32.05 4.83 -14.75
#